data_AF-A0A0B5D5X8-F1
#
_entry.id   AF-A0A0B5D5X8-F1
#
_cell.length_a   1.000
_cell.length_b   1.000
_cell.length_c   1.000
_cell.angle_alpha   90.00
_cell.angle_beta   90.00
_cell.angle_gamma   90.00
#
_symmetry.space_group_name_H-M   'P 1'
#
loop_
_entity.id
_entity.type
_entity.pdbx_description
1 polymer ?
#
loop_
_entity_poly.entity_id
_entity_poly.type
_entity_poly.pdbx_seq_one_letter_code
_entity_poly.pdbx_strand_id
1 'polypeptide(L)'
;VNEVILAEQKVRGKMHKTAVHFDRNGFGYTMDRETGELLVAEKYDPAVNWSNGVSLETGRHDRVAKYSTARNGEDVSTTGICPAALGSKDQQPAAYSSRTGLYYVPTNHV
;
A
#
# COMPACT_ATOMS: atom_id res chain seq x y z
N VAL A 1 -5.13 -9.10 9.27
CA VAL A 1 -5.13 -7.63 9.44
C VAL A 1 -4.71 -7.07 8.11
N ASN A 2 -5.56 -6.27 7.48
CA ASN A 2 -5.53 -5.99 6.04
C ASN A 2 -5.76 -7.26 5.20
N GLU A 3 -7.01 -7.41 4.80
CA GLU A 3 -7.53 -8.34 3.82
C GLU A 3 -6.71 -8.40 2.52
N VAL A 4 -6.84 -9.51 1.81
CA VAL A 4 -6.37 -9.66 0.43
C VAL A 4 -7.60 -9.94 -0.42
N ILE A 5 -7.99 -8.97 -1.24
CA ILE A 5 -9.14 -9.08 -2.11
C ILE A 5 -8.72 -9.77 -3.41
N LEU A 6 -9.32 -10.92 -3.70
CA LEU A 6 -9.09 -11.64 -4.94
C LEU A 6 -10.03 -11.12 -6.02
N ALA A 7 -9.48 -10.79 -7.19
CA ALA A 7 -10.24 -10.30 -8.33
C ALA A 7 -9.62 -10.79 -9.65
N GLU A 8 -10.38 -10.71 -10.73
CA GLU A 8 -9.85 -10.83 -12.08
C GLU A 8 -10.08 -9.48 -12.77
N GLN A 9 -8.98 -8.81 -13.13
CA GLN A 9 -9.02 -7.45 -13.64
C GLN A 9 -7.87 -7.14 -14.61
N LYS A 10 -8.06 -6.12 -15.45
CA LYS A 10 -7.02 -5.68 -16.38
C LYS A 10 -5.99 -4.86 -15.62
N VAL A 11 -4.73 -5.26 -15.68
CA VAL A 11 -3.59 -4.45 -15.24
C VAL A 11 -2.74 -4.17 -16.47
N ARG A 12 -2.50 -2.88 -16.77
CA ARG A 12 -1.76 -2.43 -17.97
C ARG A 12 -2.27 -3.09 -19.28
N GLY A 13 -3.58 -3.25 -19.39
CA GLY A 13 -4.24 -3.83 -20.58
C GLY A 13 -4.30 -5.36 -20.63
N LYS A 14 -3.55 -6.09 -19.78
CA LYS A 14 -3.56 -7.56 -19.70
C LYS A 14 -4.46 -8.04 -18.58
N MET A 15 -5.18 -9.14 -18.80
CA MET A 15 -6.01 -9.75 -17.76
C MET A 15 -5.16 -10.55 -16.78
N HIS A 16 -5.37 -10.30 -15.49
CA HIS A 16 -4.65 -10.95 -14.39
C HIS A 16 -5.61 -11.51 -13.35
N LYS A 17 -5.18 -12.61 -12.75
CA LYS A 17 -5.76 -13.17 -11.54
C LYS A 17 -5.11 -12.49 -10.34
N THR A 18 -5.70 -11.40 -9.85
CA THR A 18 -5.02 -10.52 -8.89
C THR A 18 -5.34 -10.82 -7.43
N ALA A 19 -4.37 -10.57 -6.56
CA ALA A 19 -4.51 -10.37 -5.13
C ALA A 19 -4.22 -8.89 -4.80
N VAL A 20 -5.22 -8.18 -4.26
CA VAL A 20 -5.12 -6.74 -3.96
C VAL A 20 -5.17 -6.49 -2.46
N HIS A 21 -4.26 -5.65 -1.99
CA HIS A 21 -4.06 -5.38 -0.57
C HIS A 21 -3.77 -3.89 -0.34
N PHE A 22 -4.56 -3.25 0.53
CA PHE A 22 -4.34 -1.87 0.97
C PHE A 22 -3.66 -1.92 2.32
N ASP A 23 -2.35 -1.70 2.37
CA ASP A 23 -1.59 -1.88 3.61
C ASP A 23 -1.71 -0.66 4.53
N ARG A 24 -1.45 -0.89 5.82
CA ARG A 24 -1.32 0.15 6.86
C ARG A 24 -0.33 1.23 6.44
N ASN A 25 0.73 0.87 5.73
CA ASN A 25 1.77 1.80 5.32
C ASN A 25 1.34 2.85 4.27
N GLY A 26 0.09 2.79 3.80
CA GLY A 26 -0.51 3.75 2.85
C GLY A 26 -0.28 3.43 1.37
N PHE A 27 0.29 2.26 1.07
CA PHE A 27 0.42 1.74 -0.29
C PHE A 27 -0.61 0.65 -0.58
N GLY A 28 -1.15 0.69 -1.80
CA GLY A 28 -1.99 -0.33 -2.39
C GLY A 28 -1.14 -1.22 -3.28
N TYR A 29 -1.19 -2.52 -3.02
CA TYR A 29 -0.44 -3.53 -3.74
C TYR A 29 -1.39 -4.38 -4.56
N THR A 30 -1.05 -4.58 -5.83
CA THR A 30 -1.71 -5.54 -6.71
C THR A 30 -0.67 -6.54 -7.17
N MET A 31 -0.88 -7.82 -6.87
CA MET A 31 -0.01 -8.91 -7.28
C MET A 31 -0.77 -9.89 -8.16
N ASP A 32 -0.08 -10.60 -9.03
CA ASP A 32 -0.62 -11.82 -9.63
C ASP A 32 -0.67 -12.92 -8.55
N ARG A 33 -1.86 -13.47 -8.29
CA ARG A 33 -2.07 -14.41 -7.19
C ARG A 33 -1.54 -15.81 -7.50
N GLU A 34 -1.22 -16.11 -8.75
CA GLU A 34 -0.67 -17.42 -9.14
C GLU A 34 0.86 -17.41 -9.11
N THR A 35 1.50 -16.30 -9.51
CA THR A 35 2.97 -16.21 -9.61
C THR A 35 3.62 -15.42 -8.47
N GLY A 36 2.87 -14.56 -7.79
CA GLY A 36 3.40 -13.61 -6.82
C GLY A 36 4.06 -12.37 -7.47
N GLU A 37 3.95 -12.19 -8.79
CA GLU A 37 4.49 -11.03 -9.51
C GLU A 37 3.84 -9.74 -8.98
N LEU A 38 4.66 -8.74 -8.62
CA LEU A 38 4.17 -7.43 -8.20
C LEU A 38 3.81 -6.57 -9.42
N LEU A 39 2.52 -6.27 -9.58
CA LEU A 39 1.99 -5.56 -10.76
C LEU A 39 1.82 -4.06 -10.51
N VAL A 40 1.38 -3.68 -9.31
CA VAL A 40 1.15 -2.28 -8.90
C VAL A 40 1.55 -2.11 -7.43
N ALA A 41 2.21 -1.00 -7.11
CA ALA A 41 2.54 -0.61 -5.75
C ALA A 41 2.55 0.92 -5.65
N GLU A 42 1.40 1.50 -5.32
CA GLU A 42 1.19 2.95 -5.36
C GLU A 42 0.58 3.46 -4.06
N LYS A 43 0.80 4.74 -3.74
CA LYS A 43 0.13 5.39 -2.61
C LYS A 43 -1.36 5.47 -2.89
N TYR A 44 -2.20 5.02 -1.94
CA TYR A 44 -3.65 5.29 -1.99
C TYR A 44 -4.06 6.50 -1.15
N ASP A 45 -3.11 7.04 -0.37
CA ASP A 45 -3.24 8.27 0.41
C ASP A 45 -2.06 9.20 0.05
N PRO A 46 -2.32 10.42 -0.46
CA PRO A 46 -1.26 11.33 -0.88
C PRO A 46 -0.41 11.87 0.29
N ALA A 47 -0.87 11.78 1.54
CA ALA A 47 -0.14 12.26 2.71
C ALA A 47 1.07 11.37 3.06
N VAL A 48 1.10 10.12 2.56
CA VAL A 48 2.17 9.14 2.84
C VAL A 48 3.53 9.70 2.44
N ASN A 49 4.45 9.79 3.40
CA ASN A 49 5.73 10.49 3.21
C ASN A 49 6.97 9.66 3.58
N TRP A 50 6.81 8.53 4.26
CA TRP A 50 7.93 7.69 4.69
C TRP A 50 8.69 7.02 3.53
N SER A 51 8.09 6.96 2.33
CA SER A 51 8.67 6.41 1.11
C SER A 51 8.32 7.25 -0.13
N ASN A 52 9.26 7.33 -1.08
CA ASN A 52 9.05 7.96 -2.39
C ASN A 52 8.33 7.04 -3.38
N GLY A 53 8.32 5.73 -3.15
CA GLY A 53 7.74 4.74 -4.07
C GLY A 53 8.31 3.34 -3.86
N VAL A 54 7.81 2.39 -4.63
CA VAL A 54 8.25 0.98 -4.62
C VAL A 54 8.84 0.63 -5.98
N SER A 55 10.03 0.04 -5.98
CA SER A 55 10.60 -0.57 -7.18
C SER A 55 9.84 -1.86 -7.51
N LEU A 56 9.19 -1.92 -8.68
CA LEU A 56 8.47 -3.13 -9.11
C LEU A 56 9.42 -4.29 -9.47
N GLU A 57 10.68 -3.99 -9.81
CA GLU A 57 11.70 -5.01 -10.09
C GLU A 57 12.17 -5.71 -8.80
N THR A 58 12.40 -4.94 -7.74
CA THR A 58 12.97 -5.46 -6.48
C THR A 58 11.95 -5.68 -5.38
N GLY A 59 10.75 -5.11 -5.51
CA GLY A 59 9.72 -5.07 -4.47
C GLY A 59 10.05 -4.17 -3.27
N ARG A 60 11.13 -3.39 -3.33
CA ARG A 60 11.62 -2.58 -2.20
C ARG A 60 11.16 -1.14 -2.26
N HIS A 61 10.89 -0.56 -1.10
CA HIS A 61 10.61 0.85 -0.93
C HIS A 61 11.88 1.71 -1.03
N ASP A 62 11.79 2.82 -1.76
CA ASP A 62 12.72 3.94 -1.61
C ASP A 62 12.34 4.72 -0.35
N ARG A 63 13.08 4.48 0.74
CA ARG A 63 12.78 5.00 2.08
C ARG A 63 13.31 6.42 2.24
N VAL A 64 12.45 7.32 2.71
CA VAL A 64 12.85 8.70 2.99
C VAL A 64 13.56 8.77 4.34
N ALA A 65 14.86 9.05 4.31
CA ALA A 65 15.73 9.07 5.48
C ALA A 65 15.17 9.89 6.65
N LYS A 66 14.61 11.07 6.36
CA LYS A 66 14.02 12.00 7.35
C LYS A 66 12.98 11.35 8.25
N TYR A 67 12.16 10.45 7.70
CA TYR A 67 11.04 9.82 8.40
C TYR A 67 11.37 8.43 8.97
N SER A 68 12.64 8.00 8.87
CA SER A 68 13.07 6.69 9.36
C SER A 68 13.51 6.74 10.82
N THR A 69 12.68 6.21 11.72
CA THR A 69 12.98 6.10 13.16
C THR A 69 14.32 5.42 13.43
N ALA A 70 14.57 4.28 12.79
CA ALA A 70 15.84 3.54 12.92
C ALA A 70 17.07 4.33 12.45
N ARG A 71 16.91 5.30 11.53
CA ARG A 71 18.03 6.10 11.03
C ARG A 71 18.29 7.31 11.90
N ASN A 72 17.23 7.88 12.48
CA ASN A 72 17.33 8.99 13.41
C ASN A 72 17.86 8.54 14.78
N GLY A 73 17.68 7.27 15.13
CA GLY A 73 18.29 6.63 16.31
C GLY A 73 17.30 6.40 17.44
N GLU A 74 17.72 5.58 18.39
CA GLU A 74 17.01 5.40 19.67
C GLU A 74 17.03 6.71 20.46
N ASP A 75 16.02 6.89 21.33
CA ASP A 75 15.84 8.12 22.13
C ASP A 75 15.68 9.44 21.32
N VAL A 76 15.43 9.34 20.02
CA VAL A 76 15.17 10.49 19.12
C VAL A 76 13.72 10.47 18.62
N SER A 77 13.01 11.57 18.84
CA SER A 77 11.65 11.74 18.30
C SER A 77 11.70 12.08 16.81
N THR A 78 11.22 11.16 15.97
CA THR A 78 10.98 11.42 14.55
C THR A 78 9.57 11.97 14.37
N THR A 79 9.46 13.19 13.83
CA THR A 79 8.19 13.92 13.76
C THR A 79 7.67 14.05 12.34
N GLY A 80 6.35 14.19 12.20
CA GLY A 80 5.68 14.42 10.92
C GLY A 80 5.69 13.22 9.97
N ILE A 81 5.88 12.00 10.48
CA ILE A 81 5.75 10.77 9.67
C ILE A 81 4.28 10.55 9.34
N CYS A 82 4.00 10.27 8.07
CA CYS A 82 2.68 9.84 7.61
C CYS A 82 2.83 8.51 6.84
N PRO A 83 1.97 7.50 7.13
CA PRO A 83 0.88 7.53 8.13
C PRO A 83 1.38 7.38 9.57
N ALA A 84 0.51 7.67 10.54
CA ALA A 84 0.72 7.28 11.94
C ALA A 84 0.82 5.75 12.08
N ALA A 85 1.19 5.26 13.26
CA ALA A 85 1.34 3.82 13.51
C ALA A 85 0.06 3.03 13.15
N LEU A 86 -1.13 3.58 13.43
CA LEU A 86 -2.43 3.01 13.06
C LEU A 86 -2.69 2.91 11.54
N GLY A 87 -1.81 3.48 10.71
CA GLY A 87 -1.80 3.39 9.25
C GLY A 87 -2.89 4.17 8.52
N SER A 88 -2.77 4.31 7.20
CA SER A 88 -3.82 4.92 6.37
C SER A 88 -5.07 4.03 6.25
N LYS A 89 -4.99 2.76 6.68
CA LYS A 89 -6.09 1.81 6.86
C LYS A 89 -5.68 0.79 7.92
N ASP A 90 -6.61 0.37 8.79
CA ASP A 90 -6.38 -0.67 9.80
C ASP A 90 -7.23 -1.93 9.52
N GLN A 91 -7.88 -2.51 10.53
CA GLN A 91 -8.65 -3.75 10.41
C GLN A 91 -9.87 -3.64 9.48
N GLN A 92 -10.36 -2.43 9.21
CA GLN A 92 -11.55 -2.22 8.40
C GLN A 92 -11.35 -2.73 6.96
N PRO A 93 -12.19 -3.65 6.47
CA PRO A 93 -11.99 -4.25 5.15
C PRO A 93 -12.45 -3.32 4.03
N ALA A 94 -11.68 -3.28 2.94
CA ALA A 94 -12.12 -2.68 1.68
C ALA A 94 -13.12 -3.59 0.95
N ALA A 95 -13.91 -3.00 0.04
CA ALA A 95 -14.83 -3.70 -0.84
C ALA A 95 -14.43 -3.52 -2.31
N TYR A 96 -14.66 -4.54 -3.15
CA TYR A 96 -14.45 -4.47 -4.60
C TYR A 96 -15.78 -4.64 -5.34
N SER A 97 -16.01 -3.81 -6.35
CA SER A 97 -17.15 -3.94 -7.26
C SER A 97 -16.69 -4.33 -8.65
N SER A 98 -17.00 -5.56 -9.07
CA SER A 98 -16.71 -6.04 -10.43
C SER A 98 -17.44 -5.26 -11.54
N ARG A 99 -18.55 -4.58 -11.19
CA ARG A 99 -19.31 -3.73 -12.12
C ARG A 99 -18.57 -2.45 -12.47
N THR A 100 -17.89 -1.86 -11.50
CA THR A 100 -17.19 -0.57 -11.67
C THR A 100 -15.68 -0.74 -11.83
N GLY A 101 -15.14 -1.91 -11.45
CA GLY A 101 -13.69 -2.13 -11.37
C GLY A 101 -13.01 -1.29 -10.28
N LEU A 102 -13.76 -0.85 -9.26
CA LEU A 102 -13.26 0.03 -8.21
C LEU A 102 -13.18 -0.69 -6.86
N TYR A 103 -12.18 -0.28 -6.09
CA TYR A 103 -12.02 -0.62 -4.68
C TYR A 103 -12.50 0.56 -3.83
N TYR A 104 -13.30 0.27 -2.81
CA TYR A 104 -13.79 1.23 -1.84
C TYR A 104 -13.07 0.96 -0.52
N VAL A 105 -12.14 1.86 -0.16
CA VAL A 105 -11.20 1.65 0.94
C VAL A 105 -11.56 2.60 2.08
N PRO A 106 -11.96 2.09 3.26
CA PRO A 106 -12.23 2.92 4.42
C PRO A 106 -10.92 3.37 5.09
N THR A 107 -10.49 4.60 4.82
CA THR A 107 -9.19 5.14 5.24
C THR A 107 -9.23 5.87 6.58
N ASN A 108 -8.06 5.93 7.23
CA ASN A 108 -7.80 6.76 8.41
C ASN A 108 -7.01 8.01 7.97
N HIS A 109 -7.36 9.18 8.47
CA HIS A 109 -6.59 10.42 8.30
C HIS A 109 -6.39 11.05 9.68
N VAL A 110 -5.30 10.65 10.35
CA VAL A 110 -4.97 11.00 11.73
C VAL A 110 -3.54 11.51 11.81
#